data_AF-A0A955LA36-F1
#
_entry.id   AF-A0A955LA36-F1
#
_cell.length_a   1.000
_cell.length_b   1.000
_cell.length_c   1.000
_cell.angle_alpha   90.00
_cell.angle_beta   90.00
_cell.angle_gamma   90.00
#
_symmetry.space_group_name_H-M   'P 1'
#
loop_
_entity.id
_entity.type
_entity.pdbx_description
1 polymer ?
#
loop_
_entity_poly.entity_id
_entity_poly.type
_entity_poly.pdbx_seq_one_letter_code
_entity_poly.pdbx_strand_id
1 'polypeptide(L)'
;MKTYIANFFIWWYAIKLFDYLYLVRFVFIWLMIRTRALPMLKYINKPLYGDDSFWGKLIGPIIRFFWGIGGLIISIFFSLPFIILVPVVILLPLAPLLQVIIFLI
;
A
#
# COMPACT_ATOMS: atom_id res chain seq x y z
N MET A 1 37.13 -9.00 3.76
CA MET A 1 36.28 -8.39 2.71
C MET A 1 34.91 -9.05 2.56
N LYS A 2 34.81 -10.39 2.46
CA LYS A 2 33.53 -11.07 2.18
C LYS A 2 32.45 -10.86 3.26
N THR A 3 32.80 -10.92 4.55
CA THR A 3 31.92 -10.60 5.68
C THR A 3 31.47 -9.14 5.72
N TYR A 4 32.33 -8.21 5.28
CA TYR A 4 31.97 -6.79 5.16
C TYR A 4 30.91 -6.56 4.08
N ILE A 5 31.02 -7.25 2.94
CA ILE A 5 30.03 -7.15 1.85
C ILE A 5 28.67 -7.69 2.33
N ALA A 6 28.65 -8.85 2.97
CA ALA A 6 27.40 -9.41 3.53
C ALA A 6 26.77 -8.49 4.60
N ASN A 7 27.57 -7.98 5.55
CA ASN A 7 27.08 -7.07 6.58
C ASN A 7 26.56 -5.75 6.00
N PHE A 8 27.20 -5.23 4.95
CA PHE A 8 26.72 -4.04 4.24
C PHE A 8 25.35 -4.28 3.60
N PHE A 9 25.14 -5.41 2.92
CA PHE A 9 23.84 -5.72 2.30
C PHE A 9 22.73 -5.97 3.33
N ILE A 10 23.03 -6.62 4.46
CA ILE A 10 22.08 -6.82 5.55
C ILE A 10 21.67 -5.48 6.17
N TRP A 11 22.64 -4.60 6.43
CA TRP A 11 22.38 -3.26 6.95
C TRP A 11 21.59 -2.39 5.96
N TRP A 12 22.00 -2.39 4.69
CA TRP A 12 21.32 -1.67 3.62
C TRP A 12 19.88 -2.15 3.45
N TYR A 13 19.66 -3.46 3.52
CA TYR A 13 18.33 -4.08 3.49
C TYR A 13 17.46 -3.62 4.66
N ALA A 14 17.99 -3.67 5.88
CA ALA A 14 17.25 -3.24 7.06
C ALA A 14 16.77 -1.80 6.91
N ILE A 15 17.62 -0.88 6.43
CA ILE A 15 17.24 0.52 6.22
C ILE A 15 16.24 0.66 5.06
N LYS A 16 16.54 0.06 3.90
CA LYS A 16 15.74 0.28 2.70
C LYS A 16 14.37 -0.36 2.76
N LEU A 17 14.22 -1.51 3.39
CA LEU A 17 12.92 -2.13 3.58
C LEU A 17 11.95 -1.19 4.29
N PHE A 18 12.39 -0.52 5.37
CA PHE A 18 11.55 0.44 6.09
C PHE A 18 11.20 1.66 5.24
N ASP A 19 12.14 2.20 4.46
CA ASP A 19 11.89 3.30 3.53
C ASP A 19 10.77 2.94 2.53
N TYR A 20 10.83 1.74 1.93
CA TYR A 20 9.85 1.28 0.94
C TYR A 20 8.49 1.00 1.57
N LEU A 21 8.44 0.34 2.73
CA LEU A 21 7.18 0.11 3.45
C LEU A 21 6.51 1.42 3.84
N TYR A 22 7.31 2.40 4.28
CA TYR A 22 6.83 3.75 4.57
C TYR A 22 6.25 4.42 3.31
N LEU A 23 6.95 4.33 2.18
CA LEU A 23 6.50 4.88 0.91
C LEU A 23 5.19 4.25 0.43
N VAL A 24 5.07 2.92 0.45
CA VAL A 24 3.84 2.19 0.09
C VAL A 24 2.67 2.70 0.94
N ARG A 25 2.88 2.72 2.27
CA ARG A 25 1.87 3.19 3.23
C ARG A 25 1.49 4.64 2.97
N PHE A 26 2.47 5.51 2.74
CA PHE A 26 2.25 6.92 2.48
C PHE A 26 1.41 7.15 1.22
N VAL A 27 1.79 6.53 0.10
CA VAL A 27 1.07 6.65 -1.18
C VAL A 27 -0.35 6.13 -1.04
N PHE A 28 -0.53 4.98 -0.41
CA PHE A 28 -1.85 4.39 -0.17
C PHE A 28 -2.75 5.32 0.67
N ILE A 29 -2.25 5.80 1.82
CA ILE A 29 -3.01 6.71 2.70
C ILE A 29 -3.32 8.03 1.98
N TRP A 30 -2.34 8.59 1.28
CA TRP A 30 -2.51 9.83 0.53
C TRP A 30 -3.62 9.71 -0.52
N LEU A 31 -3.67 8.60 -1.27
CA LEU A 31 -4.74 8.32 -2.23
C LEU A 31 -6.10 8.11 -1.56
N MET A 32 -6.17 7.37 -0.46
CA MET A 32 -7.41 7.16 0.30
C MET A 32 -7.98 8.49 0.84
N ILE A 33 -7.12 9.42 1.25
CA ILE A 33 -7.50 10.77 1.68
C ILE A 33 -7.97 11.59 0.47
N ARG A 34 -7.19 11.60 -0.62
CA ARG A 34 -7.47 12.43 -1.80
C ARG A 34 -8.77 12.03 -2.50
N THR A 35 -9.04 10.72 -2.60
CA THR A 35 -10.28 10.17 -3.15
C THR A 35 -11.46 10.28 -2.18
N ARG A 36 -11.21 10.64 -0.91
CA ARG A 36 -12.19 10.62 0.18
C ARG A 36 -12.89 9.26 0.34
N ALA A 37 -12.21 8.17 -0.01
CA ALA A 37 -12.77 6.82 0.04
C ALA A 37 -13.23 6.44 1.45
N LEU A 38 -12.39 6.69 2.46
CA LEU A 38 -12.71 6.41 3.87
C LEU A 38 -13.96 7.17 4.36
N PRO A 39 -14.06 8.51 4.19
CA PRO A 39 -15.29 9.23 4.52
C PRO A 39 -16.54 8.70 3.82
N MET A 40 -16.45 8.34 2.53
CA MET A 40 -17.61 7.83 1.79
C MET A 40 -18.12 6.50 2.35
N LEU A 41 -17.20 5.59 2.70
CA LEU A 41 -17.55 4.31 3.33
C LEU A 41 -18.04 4.49 4.77
N LYS A 42 -17.39 5.36 5.57
CA LYS A 42 -17.79 5.63 6.95
C LYS A 42 -19.19 6.23 7.07
N TYR A 43 -19.59 7.04 6.09
CA TYR A 43 -20.87 7.74 6.07
C TYR A 43 -21.85 7.15 5.04
N ILE A 44 -21.73 5.86 4.72
CA ILE A 44 -22.53 5.21 3.67
C ILE A 44 -24.04 5.37 3.88
N ASN A 45 -24.51 5.29 5.13
CA ASN A 45 -25.94 5.42 5.48
C ASN A 45 -26.41 6.87 5.64
N LYS A 46 -25.52 7.86 5.48
CA LYS A 46 -25.91 9.27 5.58
C LYS A 46 -26.43 9.78 4.24
N PRO A 47 -27.48 10.62 4.25
CA PRO A 47 -28.00 11.22 3.04
C PRO A 47 -26.89 11.99 2.31
N LEU A 48 -26.93 11.96 0.97
CA LEU A 48 -26.05 12.78 0.15
C LEU A 48 -26.58 14.22 0.15
N TYR A 49 -25.69 15.19 0.35
CA TYR A 49 -26.01 16.62 0.37
C TYR A 49 -27.10 17.05 1.38
N GLY A 50 -27.41 16.23 2.39
CA GLY A 50 -28.48 16.50 3.36
C GLY A 50 -29.88 16.28 2.80
N ASP A 51 -30.04 15.59 1.66
CA ASP A 51 -31.35 15.22 1.13
C ASP A 51 -31.94 14.03 1.91
N ASP A 52 -32.85 14.35 2.83
CA ASP A 52 -33.57 13.36 3.66
C ASP A 52 -34.77 12.70 2.96
N SER A 53 -35.00 12.99 1.67
CA SER A 53 -36.04 12.33 0.88
C SER A 53 -35.82 10.82 0.79
N PHE A 54 -36.90 10.07 0.51
CA PHE A 54 -36.83 8.62 0.30
C PHE A 54 -35.81 8.26 -0.79
N TRP A 55 -35.82 9.02 -1.90
CA TRP A 55 -34.90 8.83 -3.01
C TRP A 55 -33.46 9.17 -2.64
N GLY A 56 -33.24 10.26 -1.90
CA GLY A 56 -31.91 10.64 -1.39
C GLY A 56 -31.31 9.59 -0.45
N LYS A 57 -32.15 8.98 0.40
CA LYS A 57 -31.76 7.88 1.31
C LYS A 57 -31.52 6.56 0.58
N LEU A 58 -32.20 6.30 -0.53
CA LEU A 58 -32.03 5.08 -1.32
C LEU A 58 -30.78 5.16 -2.22
N ILE A 59 -30.62 6.26 -2.94
CA ILE A 59 -29.55 6.45 -3.93
C ILE A 59 -28.23 6.81 -3.23
N GLY A 60 -28.31 7.50 -2.10
CA GLY A 60 -27.14 8.01 -1.38
C GLY A 60 -26.10 6.92 -1.03
N PRO A 61 -26.50 5.83 -0.36
CA PRO A 61 -25.61 4.72 -0.05
C PRO A 61 -24.97 4.09 -1.28
N ILE A 62 -25.70 3.99 -2.40
CA ILE A 62 -25.22 3.41 -3.65
C ILE A 62 -24.06 4.23 -4.21
N ILE A 63 -24.24 5.55 -4.33
CA ILE A 63 -23.19 6.46 -4.83
C ILE A 63 -21.97 6.42 -3.91
N ARG A 64 -22.17 6.50 -2.58
CA ARG A 64 -21.08 6.45 -1.60
C ARG A 64 -20.32 5.13 -1.64
N PHE A 65 -21.03 4.01 -1.84
CA PHE A 65 -20.43 2.70 -1.99
C PHE A 65 -19.53 2.64 -3.22
N PHE A 66 -20.05 2.96 -4.40
CA PHE A 66 -19.26 2.94 -5.64
C PHE A 66 -18.08 3.91 -5.58
N TRP A 67 -18.26 5.10 -5.00
CA TRP A 67 -17.17 6.06 -4.83
C TRP A 67 -16.11 5.55 -3.84
N GLY A 68 -16.55 5.01 -2.70
CA GLY A 68 -15.67 4.47 -1.67
C GLY A 68 -14.84 3.29 -2.17
N ILE A 69 -15.50 2.35 -2.85
CA ILE A 69 -14.85 1.19 -3.48
C ILE A 69 -13.96 1.63 -4.64
N GLY A 70 -14.42 2.54 -5.51
CA GLY A 70 -13.62 3.06 -6.61
C GLY A 70 -12.33 3.75 -6.13
N GLY A 71 -12.43 4.57 -5.07
CA GLY A 71 -11.27 5.21 -4.46
C GLY A 71 -10.32 4.21 -3.79
N LEU A 72 -10.83 3.13 -3.21
CA LEU A 72 -10.02 2.04 -2.67
C LEU A 72 -9.29 1.29 -3.79
N ILE A 73 -9.98 0.96 -4.89
CA ILE A 73 -9.38 0.28 -6.05
C ILE A 73 -8.24 1.13 -6.64
N ILE A 74 -8.47 2.44 -6.84
CA ILE A 74 -7.43 3.36 -7.31
C ILE A 74 -6.24 3.36 -6.34
N SER A 75 -6.50 3.43 -5.03
CA SER A 75 -5.44 3.42 -4.01
C SER A 75 -4.61 2.15 -4.05
N ILE A 76 -5.26 0.98 -4.21
CA ILE A 76 -4.59 -0.31 -4.35
C ILE A 76 -3.76 -0.33 -5.64
N PHE A 77 -4.37 -0.01 -6.78
CA PHE A 77 -3.73 -0.09 -8.10
C PHE A 77 -2.45 0.76 -8.18
N PHE A 78 -2.49 1.99 -7.66
CA PHE A 78 -1.32 2.87 -7.63
C PHE A 78 -0.30 2.49 -6.55
N SER A 79 -0.72 1.82 -5.47
CA SER A 79 0.21 1.26 -4.48
C SER A 79 0.84 -0.06 -4.93
N LEU A 80 0.23 -0.77 -5.90
CA LEU A 80 0.62 -2.10 -6.35
C LEU A 80 2.07 -2.18 -6.85
N PRO A 81 2.60 -1.24 -7.67
CA PRO A 81 4.00 -1.27 -8.10
C PRO A 81 4.97 -1.21 -6.92
N PHE A 82 4.61 -0.46 -5.87
CA PHE A 82 5.41 -0.36 -4.66
C PHE A 82 5.31 -1.63 -3.81
N ILE A 83 4.13 -2.27 -3.75
CA ILE A 83 3.96 -3.57 -3.11
C ILE A 83 4.78 -4.65 -3.83
N ILE A 84 4.85 -4.63 -5.17
CA ILE A 84 5.65 -5.55 -5.97
C ILE A 84 7.15 -5.28 -5.82
N LEU A 85 7.55 -4.04 -5.57
CA LEU A 85 8.95 -3.71 -5.27
C LEU A 85 9.41 -4.26 -3.91
N VAL A 86 8.52 -4.49 -2.95
CA VAL A 86 8.86 -5.08 -1.64
C VAL A 86 9.54 -6.45 -1.80
N PRO A 87 8.96 -7.47 -2.47
CA PRO A 87 9.65 -8.75 -2.67
C PRO A 87 10.92 -8.61 -3.48
N VAL A 88 11.03 -7.68 -4.45
CA VAL A 88 12.29 -7.46 -5.17
C VAL A 88 13.39 -6.98 -4.21
N VAL A 89 13.07 -6.05 -3.30
CA VAL A 89 13.98 -5.57 -2.25
C VAL A 89 14.31 -6.67 -1.24
N ILE A 90 13.38 -7.59 -0.96
CA ILE A 90 13.60 -8.76 -0.09
C ILE A 90 14.49 -9.82 -0.76
N LEU A 91 14.32 -10.06 -2.06
CA LEU A 91 15.02 -11.11 -2.79
C LEU A 91 16.43 -10.69 -3.25
N LEU A 92 16.65 -9.40 -3.53
CA LEU A 92 17.96 -8.86 -3.92
C LEU A 92 19.12 -9.26 -2.98
N PRO A 93 19.00 -9.13 -1.64
CA PRO A 93 20.05 -9.55 -0.71
C PRO A 93 20.15 -11.06 -0.51
N LEU A 94 19.18 -11.87 -0.96
CA LEU A 94 19.27 -13.33 -0.87
C LEU A 94 20.30 -13.91 -1.86
N ALA A 95 20.55 -13.27 -3.00
CA ALA A 95 21.56 -13.72 -3.97
C ALA A 95 22.99 -13.80 -3.37
N PRO A 96 23.52 -12.75 -2.70
CA PRO A 96 24.81 -12.85 -2.03
C PRO A 96 24.79 -13.78 -0.80
N LEU A 97 23.66 -13.90 -0.08
CA LEU A 97 23.53 -14.86 1.02
C LEU A 97 23.59 -16.33 0.54
N LEU A 98 22.90 -16.64 -0.56
CA LEU A 98 22.98 -17.95 -1.23
C LEU A 98 24.40 -18.26 -1.71
N GLN A 99 25.11 -17.28 -2.27
CA GLN A 99 26.52 -17.45 -2.61
C GLN A 99 27.38 -17.79 -1.40
N VAL A 100 27.14 -17.16 -0.24
CA VAL A 100 27.86 -17.50 1.01
C VAL A 100 27.56 -18.93 1.45
N ILE A 101 26.28 -19.35 1.42
CA ILE A 101 25.86 -20.70 1.81
C ILE A 101 26.51 -21.76 0.91
N ILE A 102 26.45 -21.58 -0.41
CA ILE A 102 27.07 -22.50 -1.38
C ILE A 102 28.58 -22.60 -1.17
N PHE A 103 29.24 -21.51 -0.77
CA PHE A 103 30.69 -21.49 -0.55
C PHE A 103 31.12 -22.14 0.77
N LEU A 104 30.21 -22.32 1.73
CA LEU A 104 30.46 -22.93 3.03
C LEU A 104 30.16 -24.44 3.06
N ILE A 105 29.43 -24.95 2.06
CA ILE A 105 29.15 -26.37 1.81
C ILE A 105 30.26 -26.94 0.92
#